data_AF-A0A7J3P2D5-F1
#
_entry.id   AF-A0A7J3P2D5-F1
#
_cell.length_a   1.000
_cell.length_b   1.000
_cell.length_c   1.000
_cell.angle_alpha   90.00
_cell.angle_beta   90.00
_cell.angle_gamma   90.00
#
_symmetry.space_group_name_H-M   'P 1'
#
loop_
_entity.id
_entity.type
_entity.pdbx_description
1 polymer ?
#
loop_
_entity_poly.entity_id
_entity_poly.type
_entity_poly.pdbx_seq_one_letter_code
_entity_poly.pdbx_strand_id
1 'polypeptide(L)' 'MGSERACVDIEGELRSAINGYGECTTVMGGFEVRVKDPVRFPWERVFRTLLGLGHEVWVELRDDELVIFSKAPVE' A
#
# COMPACT_ATOMS: atom_id res chain seq x y z
N MET A 1 -6.21 -2.15 -27.75
CA MET A 1 -5.17 -3.19 -27.59
C MET A 1 -4.05 -2.62 -26.76
N GLY A 2 -3.79 -3.21 -25.58
CA GLY A 2 -2.51 -3.09 -24.89
C GLY A 2 -2.38 -1.98 -23.83
N SER A 3 -3.36 -1.79 -22.94
CA SER A 3 -3.13 -1.12 -21.65
C SER A 3 -2.90 -2.15 -20.53
N GLU A 4 -2.20 -3.23 -20.84
CA GLU A 4 -1.94 -4.36 -19.92
C GLU A 4 -0.44 -4.58 -19.67
N ARG A 5 0.44 -3.70 -20.17
CA ARG A 5 1.91 -3.88 -20.12
C ARG A 5 2.67 -2.90 -19.21
N ALA A 6 1.98 -2.06 -18.45
CA ALA A 6 2.60 -1.16 -17.48
C ALA A 6 1.85 -1.05 -16.15
N CYS A 7 0.95 -2.00 -15.85
CA CYS A 7 0.68 -2.32 -14.46
C CYS A 7 1.92 -3.08 -13.97
N VAL A 8 3.00 -2.34 -13.69
CA VAL A 8 4.06 -2.85 -12.82
C VAL A 8 3.33 -3.46 -11.64
N ASP A 9 3.67 -4.69 -11.25
CA ASP A 9 2.97 -5.41 -10.20
C ASP A 9 3.26 -4.74 -8.84
N ILE A 10 2.67 -3.55 -8.63
CA ILE A 10 2.83 -2.71 -7.45
C ILE A 10 2.30 -3.46 -6.23
N GLU A 11 1.26 -4.27 -6.42
CA GLU A 11 0.79 -5.19 -5.39
C GLU A 11 1.90 -6.18 -5.00
N GLY A 12 2.52 -6.83 -5.98
CA GLY A 12 3.67 -7.71 -5.77
C GLY A 12 4.86 -7.00 -5.11
N GLU A 13 5.15 -5.76 -5.49
CA GLU A 13 6.21 -4.95 -4.89
C GLU A 13 5.91 -4.61 -3.42
N LEU A 14 4.68 -4.17 -3.13
CA LEU A 14 4.21 -3.88 -1.78
C LEU A 14 4.23 -5.15 -0.93
N ARG A 15 3.69 -6.26 -1.42
CA ARG A 15 3.71 -7.55 -0.72
C ARG A 15 5.15 -8.02 -0.44
N SER A 16 6.04 -7.88 -1.43
CA SER A 16 7.46 -8.23 -1.28
C SER A 16 8.17 -7.34 -0.26
N ALA A 17 7.87 -6.03 -0.28
CA ALA A 17 8.43 -5.08 0.67
C ALA A 17 7.96 -5.38 2.10
N ILE A 18 6.64 -5.47 2.31
CA ILE A 18 5.99 -5.68 3.61
C ILE A 18 6.36 -7.04 4.21
N ASN A 19 6.48 -8.07 3.37
CA ASN A 19 6.79 -9.44 3.76
C ASN A 19 5.84 -9.91 4.89
N GLY A 20 6.35 -10.43 6.01
CA GLY A 20 5.55 -10.88 7.15
C GLY A 20 5.20 -9.79 8.17
N TYR A 21 5.63 -8.53 7.97
CA TYR A 21 5.44 -7.46 8.95
C TYR A 21 4.12 -6.70 8.80
N GLY A 22 3.32 -7.07 7.81
CA GLY A 22 2.01 -6.51 7.54
C GLY A 22 1.25 -7.32 6.50
N GLU A 23 0.09 -6.82 6.09
CA GLU A 23 -0.73 -7.41 5.03
C GLU A 23 -1.19 -6.32 4.07
N CYS A 24 -1.04 -6.57 2.77
CA CYS A 24 -1.55 -5.68 1.73
C CYS A 24 -2.77 -6.29 1.06
N THR A 25 -3.82 -5.51 0.90
CA THR A 25 -5.04 -5.89 0.17
C THR A 25 -5.37 -4.81 -0.85
N THR A 26 -5.64 -5.23 -2.08
CA THR A 26 -6.07 -4.32 -3.16
C THR A 26 -7.56 -4.01 -2.97
N VAL A 27 -7.88 -2.72 -2.94
CA VAL A 27 -9.26 -2.20 -2.85
C VAL A 27 -9.57 -1.40 -4.13
N MET A 28 -10.84 -1.07 -4.39
CA MET A 28 -11.21 -0.34 -5.61
C MET A 28 -10.43 0.98 -5.74
N GLY A 29 -9.45 1.01 -6.66
CA GLY A 29 -8.62 2.18 -6.94
C GLY A 29 -7.46 2.42 -5.98
N GLY A 30 -7.06 1.44 -5.16
CA GLY A 30 -5.95 1.62 -4.22
C GLY A 30 -5.61 0.41 -3.36
N PHE A 31 -5.01 0.68 -2.19
CA PHE A 31 -4.48 -0.36 -1.29
C PHE A 31 -4.85 -0.10 0.16
N GLU A 32 -5.19 -1.16 0.89
CA GLU A 32 -5.26 -1.22 2.34
C GLU A 32 -4.09 -2.05 2.86
N VAL A 33 -3.24 -1.45 3.70
CA VAL A 33 -2.06 -2.09 4.29
C VAL A 33 -2.18 -2.10 5.80
N ARG A 34 -2.34 -3.29 6.39
CA ARG A 34 -2.34 -3.49 7.84
C ARG A 34 -0.92 -3.71 8.35
N VAL A 35 -0.57 -3.02 9.42
CA VAL A 35 0.76 -3.11 10.05
C VAL A 35 0.70 -4.08 11.22
N LYS A 36 1.36 -5.23 11.09
CA LYS A 36 1.40 -6.28 12.14
C LYS A 36 2.55 -6.09 13.12
N ASP A 37 3.71 -5.66 12.62
CA ASP A 37 4.91 -5.38 13.44
C ASP A 37 5.41 -3.95 13.13
N PRO A 38 4.95 -2.93 13.86
CA PRO A 38 5.32 -1.54 13.62
C PRO A 38 6.83 -1.26 13.70
N VAL A 39 7.59 -2.08 14.44
CA VAL A 39 9.03 -1.87 14.63
C VAL A 39 9.80 -2.34 13.40
N ARG A 40 9.36 -3.44 12.78
CA ARG A 40 10.02 -4.04 11.60
C ARG A 40 9.37 -3.65 10.27
N PHE A 41 8.19 -3.04 10.31
CA PHE A 41 7.47 -2.63 9.12
C PHE A 41 8.31 -1.64 8.29
N PRO A 42 8.41 -1.85 6.97
CA PRO A 42 9.26 -1.04 6.08
C PRO A 42 8.57 0.28 5.69
N TRP A 43 8.33 1.15 6.68
CA TRP A 43 7.56 2.39 6.55
C TRP A 43 7.97 3.24 5.34
N GLU A 44 9.25 3.59 5.25
CA GLU A 44 9.76 4.47 4.20
C GLU A 44 9.50 3.88 2.82
N ARG A 45 9.77 2.58 2.64
CA ARG A 45 9.60 1.90 1.35
C ARG A 45 8.13 1.89 0.95
N VAL A 46 7.23 1.52 1.86
CA VAL A 46 5.79 1.50 1.59
C VAL A 46 5.27 2.88 1.23
N PHE A 47 5.58 3.91 2.03
CA PHE A 47 5.13 5.27 1.72
C PHE A 47 5.71 5.80 0.41
N ARG A 48 6.99 5.54 0.11
CA ARG A 48 7.58 5.94 -1.17
C ARG A 48 6.89 5.28 -2.35
N THR A 49 6.59 3.98 -2.27
CA THR A 49 5.86 3.27 -3.31
C THR A 49 4.48 3.87 -3.49
N LEU A 50 3.68 4.01 -2.42
CA LEU A 50 2.30 4.53 -2.51
C LEU A 50 2.23 5.98 -2.99
N LEU A 51 3.05 6.87 -2.45
CA LEU A 51 3.10 8.27 -2.85
C LEU A 51 3.68 8.44 -4.26
N GLY A 52 4.57 7.54 -4.68
CA GLY A 52 5.11 7.50 -6.04
C GLY A 52 4.06 7.22 -7.12
N LEU A 53 2.93 6.61 -6.75
CA LEU A 53 1.76 6.42 -7.63
C LEU A 53 0.93 7.69 -7.80
N GLY A 54 1.23 8.75 -7.05
CA GLY A 54 0.37 9.93 -6.94
C GLY A 54 -0.89 9.70 -6.13
N HIS A 55 -0.98 8.60 -5.37
CA HIS A 55 -2.12 8.31 -4.51
C HIS A 55 -2.18 9.28 -3.32
N GLU A 56 -3.40 9.59 -2.87
CA GLU A 56 -3.62 10.11 -1.53
C GLU A 56 -3.39 8.96 -0.54
N VAL A 57 -2.61 9.21 0.52
CA VAL A 57 -2.28 8.23 1.56
C VAL A 57 -2.69 8.76 2.92
N TRP A 58 -3.39 7.95 3.70
CA TRP A 58 -3.76 8.27 5.08
C TRP A 58 -3.62 7.03 5.97
N VAL A 59 -3.60 7.25 7.29
CA VAL A 59 -3.43 6.19 8.29
C VAL A 59 -4.56 6.29 9.31
N GLU A 60 -5.15 5.15 9.63
CA GLU A 60 -6.17 5.02 10.67
C GLU A 60 -5.71 4.02 11.73
N LEU A 61 -6.26 4.14 12.93
CA LEU A 61 -6.17 3.11 13.97
C LEU A 61 -7.47 2.31 13.96
N ARG A 62 -7.40 1.02 13.67
CA ARG A 62 -8.55 0.09 13.69
C ARG A 62 -8.21 -1.10 14.57
N ASP A 63 -9.02 -1.34 15.60
CA ASP A 63 -8.82 -2.45 16.54
C ASP A 63 -7.38 -2.52 17.11
N ASP A 64 -6.83 -1.37 17.49
CA ASP A 64 -5.43 -1.16 17.94
C ASP A 64 -4.34 -1.47 16.90
N GLU A 65 -4.70 -1.71 15.64
CA GLU A 65 -3.77 -1.88 14.53
C GLU A 65 -3.69 -0.60 13.66
N LEU A 66 -2.48 -0.26 13.23
CA LEU A 66 -2.29 0.80 12.24
C LEU A 66 -2.64 0.27 10.84
N VAL A 67 -3.52 0.98 10.15
CA VAL A 67 -3.94 0.66 8.79
C VAL A 67 -3.64 1.83 7.87
N ILE A 68 -2.79 1.60 6.88
CA ILE A 68 -2.43 2.58 5.86
C ILE A 68 -3.37 2.37 4.68
N PHE A 69 -4.02 3.43 4.24
CA PHE A 69 -4.87 3.43 3.06
C PHE A 69 -4.21 4.26 1.97
N SER A 70 -4.42 3.84 0.74
CA SER A 70 -4.12 4.64 -0.44
C SER A 70 -5.26 4.55 -1.44
N LYS A 71 -5.50 5.65 -2.15
CA LYS A 71 -6.40 5.69 -3.31
C LYS A 71 -5.86 6.66 -4.35
N ALA A 72 -6.12 6.39 -5.63
CA ALA A 72 -5.93 7.39 -6.66
C ALA A 72 -6.75 8.66 -6.33
N PRO A 73 -6.21 9.86 -6.55
CA PRO A 73 -6.95 11.09 -6.35
C PRO A 73 -8.20 11.10 -7.24
N VAL A 74 -9.32 11.56 -6.68
CA VAL A 74 -10.55 11.75 -7.45
C VAL A 74 -10.42 13.13 -8.12
N GLU A 75 -10.41 13.16 -9.46
CA GLU A 75 -10.50 14.42 -10.22
C GLU A 75 -11.85 15.13 -10.01
#